data_AF-A0A1F2Q8I3-F1
#
_entry.id   AF-A0A1F2Q8I3-F1
#
_cell.length_a   1.000
_cell.length_b   1.000
_cell.length_c   1.000
_cell.angle_alpha   90.00
_cell.angle_beta   90.00
_cell.angle_gamma   90.00
#
_symmetry.space_group_name_H-M   'P 1'
#
loop_
_entity.id
_entity.type
_entity.pdbx_description
1 polymer ?
#
loop_
_entity_poly.entity_id
_entity_poly.type
_entity_poly.pdbx_seq_one_letter_code
_entity_poly.pdbx_strand_id
1 'polypeptide(L)' 'MPWQAAGLRNPSNSARGTRDEPFDFMVPHAQAMEANAILVVRYDATNVGDSTTEVLAWGMAVVGGPHD' A
#
# COMPACT_ATOMS: atom_id res chain seq x y z
N MET A 1 5.06 -40.39 18.55
CA MET A 1 5.22 -39.67 17.26
C MET A 1 5.71 -38.26 17.57
N PRO A 2 6.95 -37.89 17.20
CA PRO A 2 7.58 -36.63 17.58
C PRO A 2 7.14 -35.45 16.69
N TRP A 3 7.22 -34.28 17.31
CA TRP A 3 6.78 -32.92 17.00
C TRP A 3 7.57 -32.22 15.87
N GLN A 4 7.90 -32.92 14.78
CA GLN A 4 8.57 -32.30 13.62
C GLN A 4 7.58 -31.98 12.49
N ALA A 5 6.97 -30.81 12.56
CA ALA A 5 6.57 -30.04 11.39
C ALA A 5 7.23 -28.66 11.50
N ALA A 6 8.52 -28.63 11.16
CA ALA A 6 9.24 -27.43 10.81
C ALA A 6 8.54 -26.78 9.62
N GLY A 7 8.15 -25.52 9.77
CA GLY A 7 7.47 -24.75 8.73
C GLY A 7 6.78 -23.48 9.24
N LEU A 8 6.63 -23.29 10.55
CA LEU A 8 5.96 -22.11 11.13
C LEU A 8 6.83 -20.84 11.21
N ARG A 9 7.77 -20.63 10.29
CA ARG A 9 8.38 -19.32 10.07
C ARG A 9 8.76 -19.13 8.60
N ASN A 10 8.04 -18.24 7.93
CA ASN A 10 8.70 -16.98 7.64
C ASN A 10 7.74 -15.78 7.93
N PRO A 11 8.02 -14.98 8.98
CA PRO A 11 7.34 -13.72 9.26
C PRO A 11 7.66 -12.66 8.19
N SER A 12 6.89 -11.58 8.10
CA SER A 12 7.16 -10.38 7.26
C SER A 12 7.14 -10.57 5.72
N ASN A 13 5.96 -10.53 5.09
CA ASN A 13 5.84 -9.59 3.97
C ASN A 13 5.58 -8.23 4.63
N SER A 14 6.65 -7.46 4.78
CA SER A 14 6.75 -6.25 5.61
C SER A 14 5.54 -5.32 5.45
N ALA A 15 4.63 -5.31 6.43
CA ALA A 15 3.47 -4.40 6.42
C ALA A 15 3.82 -2.91 6.27
N ARG A 16 5.10 -2.54 6.45
CA ARG A 16 5.67 -1.24 6.08
C ARG A 16 6.01 -1.18 4.58
N GLY A 17 6.89 -2.06 4.10
CA GLY A 17 7.33 -2.08 2.69
C GLY A 17 6.24 -2.35 1.65
N THR A 18 5.23 -3.19 1.95
CA THR A 18 4.12 -3.48 1.02
C THR A 18 3.13 -2.31 0.89
N ARG A 19 3.13 -1.36 1.84
CA ARG A 19 2.26 -0.17 1.78
C ARG A 19 2.94 1.02 1.11
N ASP A 20 4.25 1.14 1.29
CA ASP A 20 5.02 2.27 0.75
C ASP A 20 5.03 2.25 -0.79
N GLU A 21 5.24 1.08 -1.40
CA GLU A 21 5.30 0.92 -2.86
C GLU A 21 4.04 1.40 -3.61
N PRO A 22 2.81 0.97 -3.27
CA PRO A 22 1.60 1.48 -3.94
C PRO A 22 1.33 2.97 -3.65
N PHE A 23 1.75 3.48 -2.50
CA PHE A 23 1.66 4.91 -2.20
C PHE A 23 2.60 5.74 -3.08
N ASP A 24 3.83 5.26 -3.29
CA ASP A 24 4.82 5.91 -4.15
C ASP A 24 4.35 5.99 -5.61
N PHE A 25 3.51 5.05 -6.07
CA PHE A 25 2.83 5.14 -7.38
C PHE A 25 1.67 6.15 -7.40
N MET A 26 0.97 6.34 -6.28
CA MET A 26 -0.18 7.26 -6.19
C MET A 26 0.25 8.74 -6.18
N VAL A 27 1.39 9.06 -5.54
CA VAL A 27 1.92 10.44 -5.45
C VAL A 27 2.13 11.11 -6.81
N PRO A 28 2.85 10.53 -7.79
CA PRO A 28 3.06 11.18 -9.08
C PRO A 28 1.74 11.34 -9.86
N HIS A 29 0.75 10.47 -9.64
CA HIS A 29 -0.58 10.65 -10.24
C HIS A 29 -1.29 11.88 -9.66
N ALA A 30 -1.25 12.08 -8.35
CA ALA A 30 -1.79 13.27 -7.71
C ALA A 30 -1.04 14.55 -8.14
N GLN A 31 0.29 14.48 -8.27
CA GLN A 31 1.10 15.60 -8.76
C GLN A 31 0.78 15.96 -10.22
N ALA A 32 0.54 14.97 -11.08
CA ALA A 32 0.10 15.20 -12.45
C ALA A 32 -1.28 15.86 -12.55
N MET A 33 -2.09 15.80 -11.48
CA MET A 33 -3.36 16.50 -11.33
C MET A 33 -3.21 17.87 -10.64
N GLU A 34 -1.97 18.36 -10.45
CA GLU A 34 -1.64 19.61 -9.75
C GLU A 34 -2.11 19.63 -8.28
N ALA A 35 -2.36 18.47 -7.69
CA ALA A 35 -2.78 18.37 -6.30
C ALA A 35 -1.59 18.58 -5.34
N ASN A 36 -1.84 19.30 -4.25
CA ASN A 36 -0.85 19.56 -3.20
C ASN A 36 -1.04 18.68 -1.95
N ALA A 37 -2.13 17.92 -1.89
CA ALA A 37 -2.40 16.95 -0.85
C ALA A 37 -3.22 15.77 -1.37
N ILE A 38 -3.10 14.62 -0.67
CA ILE A 38 -3.96 13.45 -0.87
C ILE A 38 -4.70 13.20 0.44
N LEU A 39 -6.03 13.31 0.41
CA LEU A 39 -6.88 13.05 1.55
C LEU A 39 -7.51 11.66 1.46
N VAL A 40 -7.96 11.13 2.61
CA VAL A 40 -8.68 9.86 2.69
C VAL A 40 -7.90 8.71 2.04
N VAL A 41 -6.58 8.66 2.27
CA VAL A 41 -5.73 7.57 1.77
C VAL A 41 -6.18 6.25 2.39
N ARG A 42 -6.45 5.27 1.54
CA ARG A 42 -6.85 3.91 1.89
C ARG A 42 -6.00 2.89 1.17
N TYR A 43 -5.87 1.73 1.81
CA TYR A 43 -5.20 0.57 1.25
C TYR A 43 -6.16 -0.59 1.23
N ASP A 44 -6.31 -1.21 0.06
CA ASP A 44 -7.03 -2.46 -0.11
C ASP A 44 -6.01 -3.57 -0.40
N ALA A 45 -6.12 -4.69 0.31
CA ALA A 45 -5.24 -5.84 0.16
C ALA A 45 -6.06 -7.06 -0.27
N THR A 46 -5.71 -7.66 -1.40
CA THR A 46 -6.41 -8.80 -1.99
C THR A 46 -5.43 -9.93 -2.27
N ASN A 47 -5.78 -11.16 -1.92
CA ASN A 47 -4.96 -12.33 -2.26
C ASN A 47 -5.26 -12.75 -3.71
N VAL A 48 -4.23 -12.75 -4.56
CA VAL A 48 -4.34 -13.06 -6.00
C VAL A 48 -3.83 -14.49 -6.31
N GLY A 49 -3.64 -15.31 -5.27
CA GLY A 49 -3.20 -16.70 -5.35
C GLY A 49 -2.73 -17.22 -3.99
N ASP A 50 -2.20 -18.44 -3.95
CA ASP A 50 -1.84 -19.13 -2.70
C ASP A 50 -0.73 -18.44 -1.88
N SER A 51 0.06 -17.56 -2.50
CA SER A 51 1.21 -16.91 -1.86
C SER A 51 1.42 -15.44 -2.22
N THR A 52 0.53 -14.83 -3.01
CA THR A 52 0.68 -13.44 -3.48
C THR A 52 -0.47 -12.58 -2.98
N THR A 53 -0.13 -11.50 -2.27
CA THR A 53 -1.07 -10.45 -1.85
C THR A 53 -0.81 -9.19 -2.68
N GLU A 54 -1.79 -8.76 -3.44
CA GLU A 54 -1.81 -7.46 -4.11
C GLU A 54 -2.27 -6.39 -3.12
N VAL A 55 -1.61 -5.23 -3.13
CA VAL A 55 -1.98 -4.08 -2.32
C VAL A 55 -2.18 -2.88 -3.23
N LEU A 56 -3.34 -2.25 -3.12
CA LEU A 56 -3.72 -1.05 -3.85
C LEU A 56 -3.79 0.13 -2.89
N ALA A 57 -3.29 1.28 -3.32
CA ALA A 57 -3.46 2.55 -2.60
C ALA A 57 -4.34 3.50 -3.41
N TRP A 58 -5.31 4.14 -2.76
CA TRP A 58 -6.17 5.15 -3.37
C TRP A 58 -6.52 6.26 -2.38
N GLY A 59 -6.89 7.43 -2.91
CA GLY A 59 -7.26 8.60 -2.13
C GLY A 59 -7.82 9.72 -2.98
N MET A 60 -8.07 10.87 -2.37
CA MET A 60 -8.59 12.07 -3.01
C MET A 60 -7.47 13.09 -3.19
N ALA A 61 -7.08 13.32 -4.45
CA ALA A 61 -6.18 14.40 -4.82
C ALA A 61 -6.90 15.75 -4.63
N VAL A 62 -6.32 16.66 -3.83
CA VAL A 62 -6.91 17.97 -3.53
C VAL A 62 -5.88 19.08 -3.66
N VAL A 63 -6.37 20.29 -3.94
CA VAL A 63 -5.63 21.54 -3.76
C VAL A 63 -6.23 22.24 -2.53
N GLY A 64 -5.51 22.20 -1.42
CA GLY A 64 -5.95 22.79 -0.15
C GLY A 64 -5.05 23.93 0.32
N GLY A 65 -5.63 24.95 0.94
CA GLY A 65 -4.93 26.15 1.41
C GLY A 65 -4.71 27.21 0.32
N PRO A 66 -4.11 28.37 0.64
CA PRO A 66 -3.84 29.41 -0.34
C PRO A 66 -2.74 28.92 -1.29
N HIS A 67 -3.08 28.84 -2.56
CA HIS A 67 -2.12 28.90 -3.65
C HIS A 67 -1.88 30.38 -3.97
N ASP A 68 -0.68 30.69 -4.38
CA ASP A 68 -0.22 32.01 -4.85
C ASP A 68 -1.13 32.67 -5.89
#